data_AF-Q5C4R4-F1
#
_entry.id   AF-Q5C4R4-F1
#
_cell.length_a   1.000
_cell.length_b   1.000
_cell.length_c   1.000
_cell.angle_alpha   90.00
_cell.angle_beta   90.00
_cell.angle_gamma   90.00
#
_symmetry.space_group_name_H-M   'P 1'
#
loop_
_entity.id
_entity.type
_entity.pdbx_description
1 polymer ?
#
loop_
_entity_poly.entity_id
_entity_poly.type
_entity_poly.pdbx_seq_one_letter_code
_entity_poly.pdbx_strand_id
1 'polypeptide(L)'
;MYTDINTKSVDVDWYDMPFCSSNPEVLVDVIASIDDNGFVEFFISWSDTLTKPCVMRIEIIRGVFGKDGNIVKQSRVHSTVFKMDGVDNFMWIGFIPQKENENVYCPNSIQ
;
A
#
# COMPACT_ATOMS: atom_id res chain seq x y z
N MET A 1 22.39 26.52 -0.08
CA MET A 1 21.07 26.34 -0.70
C MET A 1 20.82 24.85 -0.72
N TYR A 2 19.95 24.33 0.16
CA TYR A 2 19.39 23.00 -0.01
C TYR A 2 17.91 23.22 -0.27
N THR A 3 17.51 22.81 -1.47
CA THR A 3 16.15 22.89 -1.99
C THR A 3 15.22 22.08 -1.11
N ASP A 4 14.37 22.79 -0.38
CA ASP A 4 13.19 22.26 0.27
C ASP A 4 12.19 21.92 -0.84
N ILE A 5 12.33 20.73 -1.43
CA ILE A 5 11.37 20.20 -2.40
C ILE A 5 10.22 19.67 -1.56
N ASN A 6 9.31 20.56 -1.15
CA ASN A 6 8.09 20.22 -0.42
C ASN A 6 7.18 19.33 -1.28
N THR A 7 7.51 18.05 -1.45
CA THR A 7 6.53 17.04 -1.81
C THR A 7 5.61 16.88 -0.62
N LYS A 8 4.39 17.41 -0.74
CA LYS A 8 3.37 17.32 0.31
C LYS A 8 2.77 15.92 0.25
N SER A 9 3.34 14.98 0.99
CA SER A 9 2.71 13.68 1.16
C SER A 9 1.61 13.73 2.22
N VAL A 10 0.61 12.87 2.06
CA VAL A 10 -0.30 12.48 3.13
C VAL A 10 0.05 11.07 3.53
N ASP A 11 0.30 10.87 4.82
CA ASP A 11 0.58 9.57 5.39
C ASP A 11 -0.69 9.01 6.05
N VAL A 12 -0.94 7.72 5.82
CA VAL A 12 -2.02 6.96 6.46
C VAL A 12 -1.40 5.76 7.13
N ASP A 13 -1.52 5.73 8.45
CA ASP A 13 -0.90 4.71 9.28
C ASP A 13 -1.96 3.79 9.88
N TRP A 14 -1.73 2.49 9.76
CA TRP A 14 -2.46 1.45 10.48
C TRP A 14 -1.48 0.65 11.31
N TYR A 15 -1.58 0.80 12.64
CA TYR A 15 -0.71 0.11 13.59
C TYR A 15 -1.40 -1.10 14.21
N ASP A 16 -0.58 -2.06 14.65
CA ASP A 16 -0.97 -3.18 15.51
C ASP A 16 -2.15 -4.00 14.95
N MET A 17 -2.24 -4.16 13.63
CA MET A 17 -3.37 -4.86 13.02
C MET A 17 -3.22 -6.37 13.16
N PRO A 18 -4.22 -7.07 13.73
CA PRO A 18 -4.32 -8.52 13.61
C PRO A 18 -4.54 -8.86 12.14
N PHE A 19 -3.65 -9.70 11.59
CA PHE A 19 -3.62 -9.92 10.15
C PHE A 19 -4.06 -11.33 9.75
N CYS A 20 -3.52 -12.36 10.40
CA CYS A 20 -3.66 -13.74 9.94
C CYS A 20 -3.93 -14.70 11.10
N SER A 21 -5.03 -15.44 11.01
CA SER A 21 -5.43 -16.41 12.05
C SER A 21 -4.43 -17.56 12.26
N SER A 22 -3.53 -17.79 11.30
CA SER A 22 -2.50 -18.83 11.39
C SER A 22 -1.31 -18.41 12.26
N ASN A 23 -1.08 -17.10 12.44
CA ASN A 23 -0.08 -16.50 13.34
C ASN A 23 -0.78 -15.41 14.19
N PRO A 24 -1.70 -15.78 15.11
CA PRO A 24 -2.57 -14.85 15.82
C PRO A 24 -1.85 -13.84 16.73
N GLU A 25 -0.60 -14.13 17.09
CA GLU A 25 0.31 -13.29 17.86
C GLU A 25 1.03 -12.22 17.05
N VAL A 26 1.06 -12.35 15.72
CA VAL A 26 1.78 -11.41 14.84
C VAL A 26 0.88 -10.23 14.50
N LEU A 27 1.36 -9.04 14.82
CA LEU A 27 0.74 -7.78 14.47
C LEU A 27 1.44 -7.17 13.26
N VAL A 28 0.68 -6.44 12.45
CA VAL A 28 1.17 -5.80 11.24
C VAL A 28 0.95 -4.30 11.32
N ASP A 29 2.00 -3.57 10.98
CA ASP A 29 1.94 -2.14 10.72
C ASP A 29 1.97 -1.89 9.21
N VAL A 30 1.08 -1.03 8.71
CA VAL A 30 1.06 -0.55 7.33
C VAL A 30 1.09 0.96 7.35
N ILE A 31 2.09 1.55 6.71
CA ILE A 31 2.24 2.99 6.53
C ILE A 31 2.15 3.27 5.03
N ALA A 32 1.16 4.04 4.61
CA ALA A 32 1.00 4.45 3.23
C ALA A 32 1.31 5.94 3.08
N SER A 33 2.26 6.30 2.22
CA SER A 33 2.56 7.69 1.87
C SER A 33 2.06 7.99 0.46
N ILE A 34 1.27 9.05 0.31
CA ILE A 34 0.70 9.48 -0.96
C ILE A 34 1.19 10.88 -1.28
N ASP A 35 2.00 11.03 -2.32
CA ASP A 35 2.52 12.33 -2.74
C ASP A 35 1.52 13.12 -3.62
N ASP A 36 1.89 14.35 -3.98
CA ASP A 36 1.08 15.24 -4.81
C ASP A 36 0.97 14.81 -6.28
N ASN A 37 1.83 13.90 -6.74
CA ASN A 37 1.74 13.24 -8.04
C ASN A 37 0.82 12.00 -7.99
N GLY A 38 0.35 11.63 -6.80
CA GLY A 38 -0.45 10.45 -6.54
C GLY A 38 0.38 9.17 -6.43
N PHE A 39 1.72 9.25 -6.43
CA PHE A 39 2.55 8.09 -6.12
C PHE A 39 2.21 7.60 -4.72
N VAL A 40 1.96 6.30 -4.60
CA VAL A 40 1.61 5.65 -3.34
C VAL A 40 2.72 4.68 -2.97
N GLU A 41 3.37 4.92 -1.84
CA GLU A 41 4.33 4.01 -1.24
C GLU A 41 3.71 3.34 -0.02
N PHE A 42 3.94 2.05 0.15
CA PHE A 42 3.58 1.28 1.33
C PHE A 42 4.85 0.73 2.00
N PHE A 43 5.01 1.06 3.27
CA PHE A 43 5.87 0.32 4.19
C PHE A 43 5.01 -0.62 5.01
N ILE A 44 5.32 -1.92 4.95
CA ILE A 44 4.61 -2.96 5.68
C ILE A 44 5.64 -3.60 6.60
N SER A 45 5.34 -3.72 7.88
CA SER A 45 6.20 -4.43 8.83
C SER A 45 5.39 -5.27 9.79
N TRP A 46 6.03 -6.25 10.42
CA TRP A 46 5.36 -7.12 11.37
C TRP A 46 6.21 -7.45 12.58
N SER A 47 5.52 -7.69 13.70
CA SER A 47 6.12 -7.76 15.04
C SER A 47 7.00 -8.99 15.28
N ASP A 48 6.74 -10.10 14.59
CA ASP A 48 7.46 -11.37 14.78
C ASP A 48 7.43 -12.27 13.54
N THR A 49 8.28 -13.28 13.53
CA THR A 49 8.47 -14.23 12.42
C THR A 49 7.17 -14.94 12.07
N LEU A 50 6.78 -14.87 10.80
CA LEU A 50 5.64 -15.62 10.27
C LEU A 50 6.03 -17.10 10.07
N THR A 51 5.63 -17.94 11.03
CA THR A 51 5.93 -19.39 11.03
C THR A 51 4.99 -20.21 10.14
N LYS A 52 3.84 -19.63 9.79
CA LYS A 52 2.85 -20.24 8.88
C LYS A 52 2.54 -19.29 7.71
N PRO A 53 2.21 -19.83 6.51
CA PRO A 53 1.91 -19.01 5.35
C PRO A 53 0.75 -18.05 5.58
N CYS A 54 0.97 -16.78 5.23
CA CYS A 54 -0.06 -15.74 5.24
C CYS A 54 0.08 -14.84 4.01
N VAL A 55 -1.06 -14.37 3.49
CA VAL A 55 -1.13 -13.56 2.28
C VAL A 55 -1.80 -12.23 2.58
N MET A 56 -1.17 -11.15 2.13
CA MET A 56 -1.73 -9.81 2.20
C MET A 56 -2.16 -9.36 0.82
N ARG A 57 -3.31 -8.70 0.74
CA ARG A 57 -3.79 -8.03 -0.46
C ARG A 57 -3.86 -6.53 -0.19
N ILE A 58 -3.22 -5.74 -1.03
CA ILE A 58 -3.38 -4.28 -1.06
C ILE A 58 -4.20 -3.92 -2.29
N GLU A 59 -5.28 -3.16 -2.08
CA GLU A 59 -6.12 -2.64 -3.15
C GLU A 59 -6.25 -1.12 -3.05
N ILE A 60 -6.01 -0.43 -4.16
CA ILE A 60 -6.26 1.01 -4.28
C ILE A 60 -7.52 1.19 -5.11
N ILE A 61 -8.55 1.79 -4.51
CA ILE A 61 -9.85 2.01 -5.15
C ILE A 61 -10.06 3.51 -5.32
N ARG A 62 -10.33 3.92 -6.56
CA ARG A 62 -10.74 5.30 -6.86
C ARG A 62 -12.26 5.40 -6.73
N GLY A 63 -12.71 6.35 -5.90
CA GLY A 63 -14.12 6.73 -5.79
C GLY A 63 -14.40 8.07 -6.48
N VAL A 64 -15.61 8.22 -7.03
CA VAL A 64 -16.17 9.52 -7.45
C VAL A 64 -17.30 9.87 -6.50
N PHE A 65 -17.22 11.04 -5.87
CA PHE A 65 -18.28 11.56 -5.01
C PHE A 65 -19.34 12.32 -5.83
N GLY A 66 -20.61 12.08 -5.51
CA GLY A 66 -21.74 12.84 -5.99
C GLY A 66 -21.84 14.20 -5.31
N LYS A 67 -22.80 15.02 -5.75
CA LYS A 67 -23.05 16.36 -5.17
C LYS A 67 -23.52 16.31 -3.71
N ASP A 68 -24.03 15.17 -3.28
CA ASP A 68 -24.48 14.86 -1.93
C ASP A 68 -23.35 14.33 -1.02
N GLY A 69 -22.12 14.21 -1.55
CA GLY A 69 -20.98 13.66 -0.82
C GLY A 69 -20.97 12.13 -0.74
N ASN A 70 -21.93 11.43 -1.36
CA ASN A 70 -21.95 9.97 -1.42
C ASN A 70 -21.10 9.44 -2.58
N ILE A 71 -20.56 8.23 -2.46
CA ILE A 71 -19.80 7.60 -3.54
C ILE A 71 -20.78 7.10 -4.61
N VAL A 72 -20.65 7.59 -5.85
CA VAL A 72 -21.53 7.23 -6.98
C VAL A 72 -20.86 6.29 -7.99
N LYS A 73 -19.53 6.20 -7.98
CA LYS A 73 -18.76 5.27 -8.81
C LYS A 73 -17.48 4.86 -8.09
N GLN A 74 -17.12 3.59 -8.20
CA GLN A 74 -15.83 3.07 -7.75
C GLN A 74 -15.16 2.28 -8.87
N SER A 75 -13.84 2.34 -8.94
CA SER A 75 -13.04 1.51 -9.82
C SER A 75 -11.74 1.14 -9.14
N ARG A 76 -11.37 -0.14 -9.22
CA ARG A 76 -10.08 -0.62 -8.70
C ARG A 76 -8.95 -0.13 -9.59
N VAL A 77 -8.05 0.66 -9.03
CA VAL A 77 -6.87 1.21 -9.71
C VAL A 77 -5.70 0.23 -9.61
N HIS A 78 -5.57 -0.44 -8.47
CA HIS A 78 -4.47 -1.34 -8.21
C HIS A 78 -4.91 -2.52 -7.31
N SER A 79 -4.33 -3.70 -7.52
CA SER A 79 -4.50 -4.88 -6.66
C SER A 79 -3.24 -5.72 -6.75
N THR A 80 -2.52 -5.87 -5.65
CA THR A 80 -1.41 -6.83 -5.56
C THR A 80 -1.58 -7.71 -4.34
N VAL A 81 -1.15 -8.97 -4.49
CA VAL A 81 -1.14 -9.98 -3.44
C VAL A 81 0.30 -10.38 -3.16
N PHE A 82 0.67 -10.39 -1.90
CA PHE A 82 2.00 -10.72 -1.43
C PHE A 82 1.94 -11.90 -0.47
N LYS A 83 2.91 -12.79 -0.58
CA LYS A 83 3.19 -13.77 0.47
C LYS A 83 4.15 -13.14 1.46
N MET A 84 3.84 -13.26 2.74
CA MET A 84 4.63 -12.64 3.80
C MET A 84 5.52 -13.66 4.53
N ASP A 85 5.35 -14.96 4.28
CA ASP A 85 6.19 -15.99 4.86
C ASP A 85 7.58 -16.06 4.20
N GLY A 86 8.61 -16.26 5.02
CA GLY A 86 9.99 -16.51 4.55
C GLY A 86 10.76 -15.29 4.04
N VAL A 87 10.33 -14.07 4.37
CA VAL A 87 11.01 -12.81 4.06
C VAL A 87 11.36 -12.03 5.34
N ASP A 88 12.23 -11.02 5.24
CA ASP A 88 12.56 -10.10 6.34
C ASP A 88 11.30 -9.45 6.91
N ASN A 89 11.33 -8.99 8.17
CA ASN A 89 10.15 -8.50 8.90
C ASN A 89 9.51 -7.20 8.38
N PHE A 90 9.85 -6.80 7.14
CA PHE A 90 9.29 -5.66 6.47
C PHE A 90 9.29 -5.82 4.95
N MET A 91 8.50 -4.99 4.27
CA MET A 91 8.41 -4.90 2.81
C MET A 91 8.13 -3.45 2.39
N TRP A 92 8.76 -3.02 1.29
CA TRP A 92 8.51 -1.75 0.63
C TRP A 92 7.86 -1.95 -0.73
N ILE A 93 6.78 -1.23 -1.00
CA ILE A 93 6.02 -1.38 -2.24
C ILE A 93 5.59 -0.01 -2.76
N GLY A 94 5.99 0.33 -3.98
CA GLY A 94 5.62 1.58 -4.64
C GLY A 94 4.64 1.36 -5.79
N PHE A 95 3.68 2.27 -5.93
CA PHE A 95 2.70 2.30 -7.00
C PHE A 95 2.60 3.68 -7.62
N ILE A 96 2.85 3.77 -8.93
CA ILE A 96 2.59 4.97 -9.71
C ILE A 96 1.21 4.79 -10.35
N PRO A 97 0.19 5.62 -10.04
CA PRO A 97 -1.09 5.56 -10.72
C PRO A 97 -0.89 5.83 -12.20
N GLN A 98 -1.24 4.87 -13.05
CA GLN A 98 -1.21 5.09 -14.49
C GLN A 98 -2.37 6.01 -14.88
N LYS A 99 -2.08 7.04 -15.69
CA LYS A 99 -3.15 7.65 -16.49
C LYS A 99 -3.70 6.57 -17.43
N GLU A 100 -5.01 6.55 -17.63
CA GLU A 100 -5.77 5.53 -18.38
C GLU A 100 -5.25 5.22 -19.82
N ASN A 101 -4.22 5.92 -20.31
CA ASN A 101 -3.72 5.86 -21.69
C ASN A 101 -2.20 5.66 -21.84
N GLU A 102 -1.43 5.42 -20.77
CA GLU A 102 0.03 5.25 -20.88
C GLU A 102 0.45 3.82 -20.52
N ASN A 103 0.74 3.02 -21.54
CA ASN A 103 1.37 1.71 -21.41
C ASN A 103 2.80 1.88 -20.89
N VAL A 104 2.97 1.96 -19.58
CA VAL A 104 4.30 1.99 -18.94
C VAL A 104 4.44 0.81 -18.00
N TYR A 105 5.50 0.05 -18.24
CA TYR A 105 5.93 -1.11 -17.49
C TYR A 105 6.21 -0.72 -16.03
N CYS A 106 5.51 -1.31 -15.07
CA CYS A 106 5.92 -1.25 -13.67
C CYS A 106 7.21 -2.08 -13.54
N PRO A 107 8.35 -1.50 -13.16
CA PRO A 107 9.51 -2.31 -12.85
C PRO A 107 9.14 -3.17 -11.64
N ASN A 108 9.36 -4.48 -11.78
CA ASN A 108 9.16 -5.44 -10.71
C ASN A 108 9.84 -4.95 -9.45
N SER A 109 9.14 -5.11 -8.32
CA SER A 109 9.64 -4.97 -6.96
C SER A 109 11.10 -5.40 -6.87
N ILE A 110 11.95 -4.52 -6.34
CA ILE A 110 13.32 -4.89 -5.96
C ILE A 110 13.17 -5.97 -4.88
N GLN A 111 13.61 -7.18 -5.21
CA GLN A 111 13.73 -8.31 -4.29
C GLN A 111 14.78 -8.04 -3.23
#